data_AF-E8JPK4-F1
#
_entry.id   AF-E8JPK4-F1
#
_cell.length_a   1.000
_cell.length_b   1.000
_cell.length_c   1.000
_cell.angle_alpha   90.00
_cell.angle_beta   90.00
_cell.angle_gamma   90.00
#
_symmetry.space_group_name_H-M   'P 1'
#
loop_
_entity.id
_entity.type
_entity.pdbx_description
1 polymer ?
#
loop_
_entity_poly.entity_id
_entity_poly.type
_entity_poly.pdbx_seq_one_letter_code
_entity_poly.pdbx_strand_id
1 'polypeptide(L)'
;MEMRRYLMRFVQHVGCLKNLSSLRFTKYNQYESLILPIVHYLTEHGVDFSYDTTATNILVNRKGQDKVATKIEFTKADKQEEIFLTPDDLVFVTNGSITESTTYGDNDHPAPIKHTLGASWELWQKLAAQDDSFGHPEVSCQNIPDANWTISATITFKDKRIAPYIEAVNHKDPYSGSIVTSGPTSIKDSSWLLGYSISRQPDFKAQKDNKLVVWFYPLYTDRKGNYIDK
;
A
#
# COMPACT_ATOMS: atom_id res chain seq x y z
N MET A 1 -12.34 7.41 -15.37
CA MET A 1 -11.34 8.46 -15.59
C MET A 1 -9.90 7.98 -15.41
N GLU A 2 -9.58 7.22 -14.35
CA GLU A 2 -8.20 6.78 -14.08
C GLU A 2 -7.59 5.87 -15.17
N MET A 3 -8.37 4.92 -15.73
CA MET A 3 -7.89 4.11 -16.86
C MET A 3 -7.42 4.97 -18.05
N ARG A 4 -8.13 6.08 -18.36
CA ARG A 4 -7.73 7.01 -19.42
C ARG A 4 -6.41 7.69 -19.10
N ARG A 5 -6.22 8.15 -17.86
CA ARG A 5 -4.95 8.76 -17.41
C ARG A 5 -3.81 7.76 -17.54
N TYR A 6 -4.02 6.52 -17.13
CA TYR A 6 -3.02 5.45 -17.21
C TYR A 6 -2.58 5.19 -18.65
N LEU A 7 -3.54 5.04 -19.58
CA LEU A 7 -3.25 4.83 -21.00
C LEU A 7 -2.42 5.98 -21.60
N MET A 8 -2.78 7.22 -21.30
CA MET A 8 -2.04 8.39 -21.79
C MET A 8 -0.64 8.49 -21.17
N ARG A 9 -0.51 8.20 -19.86
CA ARG A 9 0.73 8.36 -19.10
C ARG A 9 1.82 7.36 -19.48
N PHE A 10 1.42 6.16 -19.89
CA PHE A 10 2.32 5.04 -20.14
C PHE A 10 2.31 4.56 -21.60
N VAL A 11 1.75 5.34 -22.53
CA VAL A 11 1.70 5.01 -23.97
C VAL A 11 3.08 4.68 -24.55
N GLN A 12 4.12 5.37 -24.11
CA GLN A 12 5.51 5.14 -24.50
C GLN A 12 6.06 3.75 -24.12
N HIS A 13 5.39 3.04 -23.20
CA HIS A 13 5.77 1.70 -22.75
C HIS A 13 4.86 0.59 -23.29
N VAL A 14 3.89 0.90 -24.16
CA VAL A 14 2.93 -0.09 -24.68
C VAL A 14 3.62 -1.29 -25.35
N GLY A 15 4.72 -1.06 -26.07
CA GLY A 15 5.50 -2.12 -26.72
C GLY A 15 6.19 -3.08 -25.74
N CYS A 16 6.35 -2.67 -24.48
CA CYS A 16 6.95 -3.47 -23.42
C CYS A 16 5.91 -4.09 -22.48
N LEU A 17 4.60 -3.87 -22.69
CA LEU A 17 3.57 -4.33 -21.75
C LEU A 17 3.54 -5.86 -21.61
N LYS A 18 3.79 -6.59 -22.70
CA LYS A 18 3.77 -8.07 -22.71
C LYS A 18 4.89 -8.69 -21.88
N ASN A 19 6.06 -8.07 -21.82
CA ASN A 19 7.25 -8.62 -21.16
C ASN A 19 7.70 -7.80 -19.94
N LEU A 20 7.03 -6.67 -19.69
CA LEU A 20 7.25 -5.75 -18.58
C LEU A 20 8.70 -5.25 -18.45
N SER A 21 9.44 -5.22 -19.56
CA SER A 21 10.85 -4.82 -19.60
C SER A 21 11.12 -3.35 -19.28
N SER A 22 10.06 -2.51 -19.26
CA SER A 22 10.14 -1.11 -18.82
C SER A 22 10.16 -0.97 -17.30
N LEU A 23 9.76 -1.99 -16.55
CA LEU A 23 9.72 -1.91 -15.09
C LEU A 23 11.13 -1.89 -14.49
N ARG A 24 11.24 -1.19 -13.35
CA ARG A 24 12.47 -1.06 -12.56
C ARG A 24 12.12 -1.33 -11.11
N PHE A 25 13.01 -2.02 -10.41
CA PHE A 25 12.79 -2.49 -9.05
C PHE A 25 13.98 -2.13 -8.17
N THR A 26 13.70 -1.68 -6.95
CA THR A 26 14.68 -1.49 -5.88
C THR A 26 15.32 -2.81 -5.48
N LYS A 27 16.48 -2.78 -4.81
CA LYS A 27 17.22 -4.00 -4.44
C LYS A 27 16.44 -4.86 -3.45
N TYR A 28 15.92 -4.23 -2.40
CA TYR A 28 15.07 -4.84 -1.37
C TYR A 28 13.66 -4.25 -1.47
N ASN A 29 12.80 -4.62 -0.53
CA ASN A 29 11.49 -4.01 -0.33
C ASN A 29 11.58 -2.46 -0.24
N GLN A 30 10.45 -1.81 -0.49
CA GLN A 30 10.36 -0.35 -0.57
C GLN A 30 10.72 0.34 0.75
N TYR A 31 10.41 -0.28 1.89
CA TYR A 31 10.76 0.27 3.19
C TYR A 31 12.28 0.38 3.35
N GLU A 32 13.01 -0.71 3.09
CA GLU A 32 14.47 -0.73 3.25
C GLU A 32 15.23 0.05 2.17
N SER A 33 14.70 0.09 0.94
CA SER A 33 15.42 0.70 -0.20
C SER A 33 15.05 2.15 -0.45
N LEU A 34 13.89 2.62 0.01
CA LEU A 34 13.41 3.99 -0.22
C LEU A 34 13.15 4.73 1.09
N ILE A 35 12.34 4.14 1.98
CA ILE A 35 11.90 4.83 3.20
C ILE A 35 13.05 5.03 4.18
N LEU A 36 13.81 3.98 4.51
CA LEU A 36 14.94 4.10 5.44
C LEU A 36 16.00 5.14 4.99
N PRO A 37 16.42 5.19 3.70
CA PRO A 37 17.30 6.27 3.23
C PRO A 37 16.71 7.67 3.39
N ILE A 38 15.40 7.85 3.13
CA ILE A 38 14.72 9.15 3.29
C ILE A 38 14.66 9.54 4.77
N VAL A 39 14.25 8.62 5.64
CA VAL A 39 14.20 8.85 7.09
C VAL A 39 15.59 9.22 7.62
N HIS A 40 16.63 8.51 7.20
CA HIS A 40 18.01 8.81 7.57
C HIS A 40 18.40 10.23 7.15
N TYR A 41 18.17 10.59 5.88
CA TYR A 41 18.46 11.93 5.37
C TYR A 41 17.75 13.03 6.18
N LEU A 42 16.44 12.87 6.43
CA LEU A 42 15.65 13.86 7.18
C LEU A 42 16.12 13.98 8.64
N THR A 43 16.45 12.85 9.27
CA THR A 43 16.98 12.83 10.64
C THR A 43 18.31 13.56 10.74
N GLU A 44 19.22 13.37 9.78
CA GLU A 44 20.50 14.10 9.74
C GLU A 44 20.33 15.61 9.55
N HIS A 45 19.19 16.05 8.98
CA HIS A 45 18.85 17.47 8.81
C HIS A 45 17.96 18.01 9.95
N GLY A 46 17.82 17.26 11.04
CA GLY A 46 17.12 17.72 12.24
C GLY A 46 15.60 17.76 12.12
N VAL A 47 15.00 17.00 11.19
CA VAL A 47 13.54 16.87 11.11
C VAL A 47 13.01 16.09 12.31
N ASP A 48 11.96 16.62 12.94
CA ASP A 48 11.27 15.97 14.05
C ASP A 48 10.28 14.91 13.55
N PHE A 49 10.33 13.71 14.13
CA PHE A 49 9.40 12.63 13.87
C PHE A 49 8.58 12.33 15.13
N SER A 50 7.27 12.66 15.10
CA SER A 50 6.34 12.31 16.18
C SER A 50 5.59 11.03 15.84
N TYR A 51 5.98 9.93 16.48
CA TYR A 51 5.28 8.64 16.44
C TYR A 51 4.15 8.58 17.48
N ASP A 52 3.34 7.52 17.46
CA ASP A 52 2.19 7.32 18.36
C ASP A 52 1.30 8.57 18.48
N THR A 53 1.17 9.27 17.34
CA THR A 53 0.49 10.55 17.21
C THR A 53 -0.55 10.44 16.10
N THR A 54 -1.83 10.68 16.41
CA THR A 54 -2.92 10.61 15.44
C THR A 54 -3.56 11.98 15.29
N ALA A 55 -3.40 12.61 14.12
CA ALA A 55 -4.12 13.83 13.80
C ALA A 55 -5.62 13.50 13.67
N THR A 56 -6.43 14.04 14.56
CA THR A 56 -7.86 13.77 14.64
C THR A 56 -8.70 14.83 13.95
N ASN A 57 -8.18 16.04 13.75
CA ASN A 57 -8.84 17.13 13.04
C ASN A 57 -7.82 18.23 12.68
N ILE A 58 -8.13 19.00 11.65
CA ILE A 58 -7.43 20.25 11.33
C ILE A 58 -8.51 21.29 11.10
N LEU A 59 -8.52 22.35 11.94
CA LEU A 59 -9.46 23.45 11.78
C LEU A 59 -8.96 24.40 10.72
N VAL A 60 -9.80 24.67 9.73
CA VAL A 60 -9.51 25.60 8.64
C VAL A 60 -10.53 26.73 8.67
N ASN A 61 -10.05 27.93 8.98
CA ASN A 61 -10.88 29.13 8.95
C ASN A 61 -10.94 29.69 7.53
N ARG A 62 -12.15 30.10 7.13
CA ARG A 62 -12.35 30.91 5.93
C ARG A 62 -12.38 32.39 6.29
N LYS A 63 -11.52 33.19 5.64
CA LYS A 63 -11.56 34.65 5.70
C LYS A 63 -11.72 35.18 4.27
N GLY A 64 -12.96 35.46 3.87
CA GLY A 64 -13.26 35.78 2.48
C GLY A 64 -13.03 34.57 1.56
N GLN A 65 -12.08 34.69 0.62
CA GLN A 65 -11.68 33.57 -0.26
C GLN A 65 -10.52 32.74 0.29
N ASP A 66 -9.84 33.23 1.34
CA ASP A 66 -8.68 32.55 1.91
C ASP A 66 -9.10 31.40 2.83
N LYS A 67 -8.31 30.33 2.82
CA LYS A 67 -8.44 29.16 3.71
C LYS A 67 -7.15 29.02 4.49
N VAL A 68 -7.23 29.16 5.80
CA VAL A 68 -6.06 29.16 6.68
C VAL A 68 -6.27 28.09 7.74
N ALA A 69 -5.37 27.10 7.79
CA ALA A 69 -5.33 26.15 8.89
C ALA A 69 -4.91 26.88 10.17
N THR A 70 -5.68 26.77 11.23
CA THR A 70 -5.47 27.53 12.47
C THR A 70 -5.19 26.64 13.68
N LYS A 71 -5.51 25.35 13.59
CA LYS A 71 -5.29 24.40 14.68
C LYS A 71 -5.21 22.98 14.16
N ILE A 72 -4.32 22.17 14.74
CA ILE A 72 -4.33 20.71 14.59
C ILE A 72 -4.73 20.11 15.94
N GLU A 73 -5.76 19.27 15.93
CA GLU A 73 -6.16 18.48 17.09
C GLU A 73 -5.65 17.06 16.89
N PHE A 74 -4.91 16.53 17.86
CA PHE A 74 -4.31 15.21 17.74
C PHE A 74 -4.33 14.46 19.07
N THR A 75 -4.16 13.15 19.01
CA THR A 75 -3.86 12.34 20.19
C THR A 75 -2.40 11.94 20.17
N LYS A 76 -1.71 12.00 21.31
CA LYS A 76 -0.35 11.49 21.49
C LYS A 76 -0.29 10.59 22.71
N ALA A 77 0.06 9.33 22.51
CA ALA A 77 0.00 8.30 23.57
C ALA A 77 -1.34 8.35 24.35
N ASP A 78 -2.46 8.33 23.61
CA ASP A 78 -3.86 8.38 24.09
C ASP A 78 -4.29 9.66 24.82
N LYS A 79 -3.46 10.71 24.83
CA LYS A 79 -3.82 12.03 25.38
C LYS A 79 -4.21 12.97 24.26
N GLN A 80 -5.32 13.68 24.45
CA GLN A 80 -5.72 14.75 23.54
C GLN A 80 -4.80 15.96 23.72
N GLU A 81 -4.31 16.46 22.60
CA GLU A 81 -3.44 17.63 22.50
C GLU A 81 -3.87 18.49 21.31
N GLU A 82 -3.42 19.73 21.32
CA GLU A 82 -3.66 20.68 20.23
C GLU A 82 -2.44 21.55 19.99
N ILE A 83 -2.27 21.97 18.74
CA ILE A 83 -1.29 22.98 18.35
C ILE A 83 -1.98 24.05 17.51
N PHE A 84 -1.79 25.31 17.90
CA PHE A 84 -2.28 26.47 17.17
C PHE A 84 -1.28 26.85 16.08
N LEU A 85 -1.82 27.25 14.93
CA LEU A 85 -1.06 27.56 13.73
C LEU A 85 -1.20 29.05 13.37
N THR A 86 -0.12 29.60 12.84
CA THR A 86 -0.09 30.89 12.17
C THR A 86 -0.13 30.70 10.65
N PRO A 87 -0.34 31.76 9.85
CA PRO A 87 -0.27 31.66 8.39
C PRO A 87 1.08 31.21 7.83
N ASP A 88 2.17 31.32 8.61
CA ASP A 88 3.52 30.89 8.21
C ASP A 88 3.76 29.39 8.47
N ASP A 89 2.86 28.73 9.21
CA ASP A 89 2.92 27.30 9.51
C ASP A 89 2.23 26.49 8.41
N LEU A 90 3.01 25.72 7.65
CA LEU A 90 2.49 24.95 6.53
C LEU A 90 2.07 23.55 6.95
N VAL A 91 0.83 23.17 6.60
CA VAL A 91 0.28 21.84 6.89
C VAL A 91 0.14 21.04 5.59
N PHE A 92 0.79 19.89 5.54
CA PHE A 92 0.72 18.95 4.42
C PHE A 92 -0.09 17.72 4.84
N VAL A 93 -1.25 17.53 4.24
CA VAL A 93 -2.16 16.42 4.58
C VAL A 93 -2.08 15.34 3.50
N THR A 94 -1.78 14.11 3.91
CA THR A 94 -2.04 12.93 3.08
C THR A 94 -3.44 12.42 3.40
N ASN A 95 -4.40 12.74 2.56
CA ASN A 95 -5.83 12.48 2.80
C ASN A 95 -6.25 11.09 2.29
N GLY A 96 -6.79 10.27 3.19
CA GLY A 96 -7.14 8.87 2.89
C GLY A 96 -5.91 7.97 2.77
N SER A 97 -6.13 6.67 2.91
CA SER A 97 -5.06 5.68 2.81
C SER A 97 -5.61 4.30 2.42
N ILE A 98 -4.93 3.66 1.47
CA ILE A 98 -5.27 2.32 0.98
C ILE A 98 -4.81 1.19 1.92
N THR A 99 -3.94 1.49 2.89
CA THR A 99 -3.46 0.52 3.88
C THR A 99 -4.05 0.74 5.27
N GLU A 100 -4.88 1.79 5.42
CA GLU A 100 -5.58 2.05 6.67
C GLU A 100 -6.47 0.87 7.04
N SER A 101 -6.58 0.60 8.34
CA SER A 101 -7.39 -0.51 8.88
C SER A 101 -7.00 -1.90 8.37
N THR A 102 -5.77 -2.09 7.87
CA THR A 102 -5.25 -3.41 7.49
C THR A 102 -5.22 -4.34 8.70
N THR A 103 -5.79 -5.52 8.56
CA THR A 103 -5.68 -6.60 9.54
C THR A 103 -4.72 -7.67 9.04
N TYR A 104 -4.17 -8.45 9.98
CA TYR A 104 -3.20 -9.49 9.68
C TYR A 104 -3.69 -10.83 10.21
N GLY A 105 -3.61 -11.85 9.36
CA GLY A 105 -3.74 -13.24 9.74
C GLY A 105 -2.36 -13.89 9.84
N ASP A 106 -2.35 -15.22 9.87
CA ASP A 106 -1.14 -16.02 9.84
C ASP A 106 -1.33 -17.29 8.99
N ASN A 107 -0.49 -18.31 9.21
CA ASN A 107 -0.52 -19.55 8.44
C ASN A 107 -1.82 -20.35 8.66
N ASP A 108 -2.45 -20.24 9.83
CA ASP A 108 -3.57 -21.08 10.24
C ASP A 108 -4.85 -20.25 10.52
N HIS A 109 -4.73 -18.92 10.59
CA HIS A 109 -5.83 -18.00 10.86
C HIS A 109 -5.98 -16.95 9.76
N PRO A 110 -7.18 -16.77 9.17
CA PRO A 110 -7.40 -15.71 8.19
C PRO A 110 -7.33 -14.32 8.83
N ALA A 111 -6.94 -13.32 8.04
CA ALA A 111 -7.01 -11.93 8.46
C ALA A 111 -8.48 -11.53 8.71
N PRO A 112 -8.83 -10.91 9.85
CA PRO A 112 -10.19 -10.46 10.13
C PRO A 112 -10.71 -9.46 9.08
N ILE A 113 -11.83 -9.75 8.45
CA ILE A 113 -12.40 -8.92 7.36
C ILE A 113 -13.03 -7.63 7.89
N LYS A 114 -13.62 -7.68 9.08
CA LYS A 114 -14.36 -6.54 9.65
C LYS A 114 -13.39 -5.55 10.29
N HIS A 115 -13.46 -4.31 9.81
CA HIS A 115 -12.78 -3.18 10.43
C HIS A 115 -13.67 -1.94 10.35
N THR A 116 -13.45 -0.99 11.25
CA THR A 116 -14.01 0.37 11.11
C THR A 116 -13.15 1.19 10.16
N LEU A 117 -13.67 2.33 9.71
CA LEU A 117 -12.82 3.34 9.09
C LEU A 117 -11.75 3.78 10.10
N GLY A 118 -10.51 3.88 9.65
CA GLY A 118 -9.40 4.34 10.47
C GLY A 118 -9.20 5.86 10.39
N ALA A 119 -8.24 6.34 11.18
CA ALA A 119 -8.03 7.76 11.43
C ALA A 119 -7.76 8.60 10.18
N SER A 120 -7.09 8.05 9.16
CA SER A 120 -6.82 8.75 7.89
C SER A 120 -8.12 9.12 7.16
N TRP A 121 -9.09 8.21 7.13
CA TRP A 121 -10.40 8.44 6.51
C TRP A 121 -11.26 9.38 7.35
N GLU A 122 -11.25 9.22 8.68
CA GLU A 122 -11.97 10.10 9.60
C GLU A 122 -11.45 11.55 9.56
N LEU A 123 -10.12 11.74 9.49
CA LEU A 123 -9.50 13.06 9.31
C LEU A 123 -9.96 13.70 7.99
N TRP A 124 -9.95 12.94 6.90
CA TRP A 124 -10.42 13.46 5.61
C TRP A 124 -11.91 13.81 5.66
N GLN A 125 -12.76 13.01 6.30
CA GLN A 125 -14.18 13.33 6.49
C GLN A 125 -14.39 14.64 7.26
N LYS A 126 -13.62 14.89 8.33
CA LYS A 126 -13.71 16.13 9.09
C LYS A 126 -13.20 17.34 8.32
N LEU A 127 -12.18 17.17 7.48
CA LEU A 127 -11.73 18.21 6.56
C LEU A 127 -12.82 18.50 5.52
N ALA A 128 -13.29 17.50 4.80
CA ALA A 128 -14.34 17.62 3.77
C ALA A 128 -15.63 18.29 4.30
N ALA A 129 -15.99 18.03 5.56
CA ALA A 129 -17.14 18.65 6.19
C ALA A 129 -17.01 20.18 6.38
N GLN A 130 -15.78 20.72 6.41
CA GLN A 130 -15.53 22.15 6.54
C GLN A 130 -15.66 22.89 5.20
N ASP A 131 -15.40 22.20 4.08
CA ASP A 131 -15.33 22.80 2.77
C ASP A 131 -15.40 21.76 1.64
N ASP A 132 -16.33 21.95 0.70
CA ASP A 132 -16.53 21.08 -0.46
C ASP A 132 -15.24 20.88 -1.31
N SER A 133 -14.38 21.90 -1.35
CA SER A 133 -13.12 21.82 -2.10
C SER A 133 -12.06 20.90 -1.47
N PHE A 134 -12.25 20.42 -0.24
CA PHE A 134 -11.40 19.40 0.37
C PHE A 134 -11.77 17.97 -0.07
N GLY A 135 -12.73 17.84 -0.98
CA GLY A 135 -13.04 16.61 -1.68
C GLY A 135 -14.05 15.73 -0.94
N HIS A 136 -14.27 14.54 -1.48
CA HIS A 136 -15.38 13.66 -1.13
C HIS A 136 -14.85 12.27 -0.73
N PRO A 137 -14.43 12.04 0.52
CA PRO A 137 -13.85 10.77 0.95
C PRO A 137 -14.77 9.57 0.71
N GLU A 138 -16.08 9.75 0.82
CA GLU A 138 -17.10 8.71 0.67
C GLU A 138 -17.08 8.01 -0.69
N VAL A 139 -16.64 8.69 -1.76
CA VAL A 139 -16.55 8.06 -3.09
C VAL A 139 -15.42 7.03 -3.17
N SER A 140 -14.50 7.04 -2.20
CA SER A 140 -13.30 6.20 -2.18
C SER A 140 -13.32 5.15 -1.07
N CYS A 141 -13.97 5.43 0.07
CA CYS A 141 -13.95 4.54 1.23
C CYS A 141 -15.31 3.92 1.61
N GLN A 142 -16.40 4.27 0.92
CA GLN A 142 -17.73 3.69 1.15
C GLN A 142 -18.22 2.92 -0.08
N ASN A 143 -19.17 2.00 0.14
CA ASN A 143 -19.81 1.20 -0.90
C ASN A 143 -18.83 0.47 -1.84
N ILE A 144 -17.71 0.01 -1.26
CA ILE A 144 -16.70 -0.77 -1.99
C ILE A 144 -17.34 -2.10 -2.38
N PRO A 145 -17.33 -2.49 -3.68
CA PRO A 145 -17.91 -3.76 -4.10
C PRO A 145 -17.22 -4.95 -3.42
N ASP A 146 -17.99 -5.98 -3.08
CA ASP A 146 -17.45 -7.22 -2.50
C ASP A 146 -16.44 -7.90 -3.45
N ALA A 147 -16.69 -7.79 -4.76
CA ALA A 147 -15.81 -8.22 -5.83
C ALA A 147 -14.63 -7.25 -6.04
N ASN A 148 -13.82 -7.06 -4.99
CA ASN A 148 -12.67 -6.17 -4.98
C ASN A 148 -11.43 -6.88 -4.44
N TRP A 149 -10.25 -6.35 -4.77
CA TRP A 149 -9.01 -6.82 -4.18
C TRP A 149 -8.88 -6.31 -2.74
N THR A 150 -9.10 -7.20 -1.77
CA THR A 150 -9.05 -6.88 -0.32
C THR A 150 -7.98 -7.67 0.44
N ILE A 151 -7.39 -8.69 -0.18
CA ILE A 151 -6.45 -9.62 0.46
C ILE A 151 -5.13 -9.63 -0.30
N SER A 152 -4.02 -9.62 0.42
CA SER A 152 -2.73 -10.08 -0.10
C SER A 152 -2.07 -11.00 0.92
N ALA A 153 -1.17 -11.86 0.45
CA ALA A 153 -0.42 -12.76 1.30
C ALA A 153 1.07 -12.68 0.94
N THR A 154 1.91 -12.68 1.97
CA THR A 154 3.36 -12.85 1.81
C THR A 154 3.73 -14.23 2.32
N ILE A 155 4.02 -15.15 1.40
CA ILE A 155 4.33 -16.54 1.70
C ILE A 155 5.85 -16.69 1.78
N THR A 156 6.36 -17.15 2.92
CA THR A 156 7.78 -17.45 3.09
C THR A 156 8.00 -18.96 3.13
N PHE A 157 8.52 -19.51 2.04
CA PHE A 157 8.95 -20.90 2.00
C PHE A 157 10.29 -21.06 2.72
N LYS A 158 10.39 -22.09 3.57
CA LYS A 158 11.58 -22.40 4.39
C LYS A 158 12.46 -23.48 3.77
N ASP A 159 12.02 -24.06 2.65
CA ASP A 159 12.71 -25.10 1.90
C ASP A 159 12.54 -24.88 0.38
N LYS A 160 13.27 -25.66 -0.41
CA LYS A 160 13.35 -25.48 -1.87
C LYS A 160 12.34 -26.29 -2.68
N ARG A 161 11.37 -26.99 -2.06
CA ARG A 161 10.45 -27.89 -2.78
C ARG A 161 9.61 -27.18 -3.83
N ILE A 162 9.27 -25.91 -3.60
CA ILE A 162 8.48 -25.12 -4.55
C ILE A 162 9.30 -24.60 -5.74
N ALA A 163 10.63 -24.52 -5.60
CA ALA A 163 11.48 -23.85 -6.57
C ALA A 163 11.45 -24.47 -7.97
N PRO A 164 11.48 -25.81 -8.15
CA PRO A 164 11.36 -26.41 -9.48
C PRO A 164 10.06 -26.04 -10.21
N TYR A 165 8.97 -25.84 -9.48
CA TYR A 165 7.68 -25.45 -10.09
C TYR A 165 7.69 -23.98 -10.54
N ILE A 166 8.27 -23.10 -9.72
CA ILE A 166 8.45 -21.69 -10.08
C ILE A 166 9.40 -21.57 -11.29
N GLU A 167 10.50 -22.33 -11.29
CA GLU A 167 11.43 -22.38 -12.42
C GLU A 167 10.76 -22.90 -13.69
N ALA A 168 9.91 -23.92 -13.59
CA ALA A 168 9.19 -24.46 -14.74
C ALA A 168 8.25 -23.42 -15.38
N VAL A 169 7.62 -22.56 -14.56
CA VAL A 169 6.67 -21.52 -15.02
C VAL A 169 7.39 -20.25 -15.49
N ASN A 170 8.36 -19.76 -14.70
CA ASN A 170 9.01 -18.48 -14.93
C ASN A 170 10.34 -18.59 -15.68
N HIS A 171 10.80 -19.83 -15.95
CA HIS A 171 12.07 -20.14 -16.62
C HIS A 171 13.29 -19.53 -15.93
N LYS A 172 13.22 -19.40 -14.60
CA LYS A 172 14.20 -18.67 -13.82
C LYS A 172 14.32 -19.18 -12.38
N ASP A 173 15.56 -19.40 -11.94
CA ASP A 173 15.87 -19.76 -10.56
C ASP A 173 15.45 -18.64 -9.60
N PRO A 174 14.53 -18.90 -8.67
CA PRO A 174 14.06 -17.91 -7.71
C PRO A 174 15.15 -17.46 -6.72
N TYR A 175 16.25 -18.19 -6.59
CA TYR A 175 17.40 -17.87 -5.74
C TYR A 175 18.55 -17.19 -6.49
N SER A 176 18.40 -16.90 -7.79
CA SER A 176 19.47 -16.34 -8.63
C SER A 176 19.93 -14.92 -8.27
N GLY A 177 19.27 -14.23 -7.33
CA GLY A 177 19.55 -12.82 -7.00
C GLY A 177 19.04 -11.81 -8.02
N SER A 178 18.39 -12.27 -9.10
CA SER A 178 17.84 -11.41 -10.15
C SER A 178 16.32 -11.41 -10.13
N ILE A 179 15.67 -10.49 -10.85
CA ILE A 179 14.20 -10.34 -10.80
C ILE A 179 13.54 -11.62 -11.34
N VAL A 180 12.80 -12.34 -10.51
CA VAL A 180 12.24 -13.64 -10.88
C VAL A 180 11.02 -13.46 -11.76
N THR A 181 10.03 -12.69 -11.29
CA THR A 181 8.90 -12.28 -12.10
C THR A 181 9.04 -10.78 -12.42
N SER A 182 9.06 -10.41 -13.70
CA SER A 182 9.15 -9.01 -14.13
C SER A 182 7.85 -8.22 -13.90
N GLY A 183 7.06 -8.59 -12.89
CA GLY A 183 5.68 -8.22 -12.64
C GLY A 183 4.87 -9.43 -12.17
N PRO A 184 3.55 -9.31 -11.97
CA PRO A 184 2.75 -10.43 -11.52
C PRO A 184 2.66 -11.52 -12.59
N THR A 185 2.85 -12.77 -12.19
CA THR A 185 2.45 -13.95 -12.97
C THR A 185 0.98 -14.21 -12.66
N SER A 186 0.10 -14.09 -13.67
CA SER A 186 -1.35 -14.21 -13.51
C SER A 186 -1.86 -15.58 -13.95
N ILE A 187 -2.70 -16.19 -13.12
CA ILE A 187 -3.35 -17.48 -13.38
C ILE A 187 -4.73 -17.22 -13.98
N LYS A 188 -4.79 -17.14 -15.32
CA LYS A 188 -5.94 -16.62 -16.07
C LYS A 188 -7.24 -17.38 -15.83
N ASP A 189 -7.17 -18.69 -15.60
CA ASP A 189 -8.30 -19.60 -15.40
C ASP A 189 -8.66 -19.82 -13.92
N SER A 190 -7.99 -19.12 -12.99
CA SER A 190 -8.35 -19.17 -11.58
C SER A 190 -9.64 -18.38 -11.31
N SER A 191 -10.52 -18.93 -10.48
CA SER A 191 -11.77 -18.27 -10.06
C SER A 191 -11.48 -16.91 -9.45
N TRP A 192 -10.41 -16.79 -8.67
CA TRP A 192 -10.00 -15.55 -7.98
C TRP A 192 -9.25 -14.54 -8.86
N LEU A 193 -8.98 -14.87 -10.13
CA LEU A 193 -8.07 -14.11 -11.00
C LEU A 193 -6.76 -13.77 -10.27
N LEU A 194 -6.14 -14.83 -9.79
CA LEU A 194 -5.00 -14.87 -8.89
C LEU A 194 -3.71 -14.45 -9.61
N GLY A 195 -2.87 -13.73 -8.89
CA GLY A 195 -1.51 -13.42 -9.30
C GLY A 195 -0.52 -13.63 -8.17
N TYR A 196 0.72 -13.89 -8.54
CA TYR A 196 1.84 -13.84 -7.60
C TYR A 196 3.01 -13.06 -8.22
N SER A 197 3.83 -12.46 -7.37
CA SER A 197 5.04 -11.74 -7.76
C SER A 197 6.20 -12.21 -6.89
N ILE A 198 7.35 -12.38 -7.53
CA ILE A 198 8.60 -12.76 -6.87
C ILE A 198 9.66 -11.75 -7.29
N SER A 199 10.01 -10.89 -6.34
CA SER A 199 11.11 -9.93 -6.46
C SER A 199 12.46 -10.65 -6.47
N ARG A 200 13.55 -9.89 -6.58
CA ARG A 200 14.90 -10.43 -6.35
C ARG A 200 14.97 -11.02 -4.94
N GLN A 201 15.57 -12.19 -4.79
CA GLN A 201 15.81 -12.78 -3.48
C GLN A 201 17.29 -12.55 -3.09
N PRO A 202 17.57 -12.11 -1.85
CA PRO A 202 16.62 -11.79 -0.79
C PRO A 202 15.90 -10.45 -1.00
N ASP A 203 14.62 -10.38 -0.65
CA ASP A 203 13.80 -9.15 -0.71
C ASP A 203 13.90 -8.32 0.58
N PHE A 204 14.35 -8.93 1.68
CA PHE A 204 14.67 -8.29 2.96
C PHE A 204 16.15 -8.50 3.28
N LYS A 205 16.86 -7.48 3.79
CA LYS A 205 18.29 -7.63 4.19
C LYS A 205 18.53 -8.76 5.18
N ALA A 206 17.58 -9.03 6.07
CA ALA A 206 17.69 -10.06 7.10
C ALA A 206 17.18 -11.45 6.66
N GLN A 207 16.72 -11.59 5.41
CA GLN A 207 16.25 -12.87 4.88
C GLN A 207 17.42 -13.85 4.70
N LYS A 208 17.23 -15.08 5.19
CA LYS A 208 18.21 -16.17 5.03
C LYS A 208 18.18 -16.69 3.59
N ASP A 209 19.35 -17.09 3.07
CA ASP A 209 19.54 -17.56 1.70
C ASP A 209 18.67 -18.76 1.30
N ASN A 210 18.27 -19.59 2.27
CA ASN A 210 17.42 -20.76 2.04
C ASN A 210 15.92 -20.44 2.01
N LYS A 211 15.53 -19.17 2.22
CA LYS A 211 14.14 -18.74 2.23
C LYS A 211 13.76 -18.09 0.92
N LEU A 212 12.54 -18.33 0.47
CA LEU A 212 11.93 -17.69 -0.69
C LEU A 212 10.67 -16.95 -0.25
N VAL A 213 10.62 -15.64 -0.52
CA VAL A 213 9.44 -14.82 -0.27
C VAL A 213 8.67 -14.61 -1.57
N VAL A 214 7.39 -14.96 -1.55
CA VAL A 214 6.45 -14.81 -2.65
C VAL A 214 5.31 -13.92 -2.19
N TRP A 215 5.03 -12.86 -2.94
CA TRP A 215 3.84 -12.04 -2.73
C TRP A 215 2.71 -12.54 -3.61
N PHE A 216 1.52 -12.66 -3.04
CA PHE A 216 0.38 -13.32 -3.65
C PHE A 216 -0.88 -12.48 -3.45
N TYR A 217 -1.72 -12.39 -4.47
CA TYR A 217 -2.95 -11.62 -4.40
C TYR A 217 -4.06 -12.20 -5.30
N PRO A 218 -5.29 -12.37 -4.79
CA PRO A 218 -6.48 -12.53 -5.60
C PRO A 218 -7.05 -11.17 -6.01
N LEU A 219 -7.58 -11.05 -7.24
CA LEU A 219 -8.35 -9.86 -7.63
C LEU A 219 -9.83 -9.96 -7.26
N TYR A 220 -10.37 -11.18 -7.18
CA TYR A 220 -11.73 -11.44 -6.72
C TYR A 220 -11.72 -12.16 -5.38
N THR A 221 -12.37 -11.58 -4.37
CA THR A 221 -12.48 -12.14 -3.01
C THR A 221 -13.90 -12.55 -2.61
N ASP A 222 -14.84 -12.49 -3.56
CA ASP A 222 -16.29 -12.71 -3.36
C ASP A 222 -16.77 -14.10 -3.79
N ARG A 223 -15.87 -15.02 -4.15
CA ARG A 223 -16.20 -16.27 -4.83
C ARG A 223 -15.30 -17.42 -4.40
N LYS A 224 -15.79 -18.63 -4.62
CA LYS A 224 -15.10 -19.87 -4.29
C LYS A 224 -13.86 -20.11 -5.15
N GLY A 225 -12.79 -20.60 -4.54
CA GLY A 225 -11.58 -21.03 -5.23
C GLY A 225 -11.75 -22.33 -6.02
N ASN A 226 -10.82 -22.61 -6.95
CA ASN A 226 -10.88 -23.82 -7.78
C ASN A 226 -10.54 -25.11 -7.00
N TYR A 227 -9.59 -25.02 -6.05
CA TYR A 227 -9.15 -26.15 -5.23
C TYR A 227 -9.66 -26.04 -3.79
N ILE A 228 -9.50 -24.88 -3.18
CA ILE A 228 -10.09 -24.57 -1.87
C ILE A 228 -11.47 -23.96 -2.12
N ASP A 229 -12.52 -24.72 -1.82
CA ASP A 229 -13.92 -24.33 -2.01
C ASP A 229 -14.43 -23.38 -0.89
N LYS A 230 -13.74 -22.26 -0.74
CA LYS A 230 -14.06 -21.16 0.18
C LYS A 230 -14.08 -19.83 -0.56
#